data_AF-D0RM70-F1
#
_entry.id   AF-D0RM70-F1
#
_cell.length_a   1.000
_cell.length_b   1.000
_cell.length_c   1.000
_cell.angle_alpha   90.00
_cell.angle_beta   90.00
_cell.angle_gamma   90.00
#
_symmetry.space_group_name_H-M   'P 1'
#
loop_
_entity.id
_entity.type
_entity.pdbx_description
1 polymer ?
#
loop_
_entity_poly.entity_id
_entity_poly.type
_entity_poly.pdbx_seq_one_letter_code
_entity_poly.pdbx_strand_id
1 'polypeptide(L)'
;MPDVKKAIEGTNAVYSVREDVSSLEISFPKMSKETRADLLKATKKQAEQARQHVRRVRQDAMNHAKKLKDAVSEDDVEVQKERIQKATDSAIAEIDKLLAAKEKDLNTV
;
A
#
# COMPACT_ATOMS: atom_id res chain seq x y z
N MET A 1 27.37 -11.26 -17.75
CA MET A 1 27.28 -11.12 -16.27
C MET A 1 27.80 -9.79 -15.72
N PRO A 2 28.89 -9.16 -16.23
CA PRO A 2 29.42 -7.92 -15.64
C PRO A 2 28.45 -6.73 -15.66
N ASP A 3 27.61 -6.62 -16.70
CA ASP A 3 26.63 -5.53 -16.82
C ASP A 3 25.51 -5.64 -15.78
N VAL A 4 25.10 -6.88 -15.46
CA VAL A 4 24.08 -7.14 -14.43
C VAL A 4 24.62 -6.79 -13.05
N LYS A 5 25.88 -7.14 -12.75
CA LYS A 5 26.55 -6.75 -11.50
C LYS A 5 26.62 -5.23 -11.33
N LYS A 6 27.10 -4.52 -12.36
CA LYS A 6 27.17 -3.04 -12.35
C LYS A 6 25.80 -2.38 -12.20
N ALA A 7 24.76 -2.93 -12.82
CA ALA A 7 23.41 -2.41 -12.67
C ALA A 7 22.88 -2.55 -11.23
N ILE A 8 23.15 -3.68 -10.58
CA ILE A 8 22.73 -3.93 -9.19
C ILE A 8 23.49 -3.00 -8.22
N GLU A 9 24.81 -2.89 -8.35
CA GLU A 9 25.63 -1.99 -7.53
C GLU A 9 25.27 -0.51 -7.76
N GLY A 10 24.89 -0.14 -8.99
CA GLY A 10 24.42 1.20 -9.32
C GLY A 10 23.02 1.54 -8.81
N THR A 11 22.19 0.54 -8.51
CA THR A 11 20.82 0.75 -7.99
C THR A 11 20.84 1.15 -6.52
N ASN A 12 21.78 0.62 -5.74
CA ASN A 12 21.93 0.97 -4.34
C ASN A 12 23.37 0.74 -3.88
N ALA A 13 24.05 1.81 -3.45
CA ALA A 13 25.45 1.79 -3.05
C ALA A 13 25.75 0.86 -1.86
N VAL A 14 24.72 0.39 -1.15
CA VAL A 14 24.88 -0.50 0.01
C VAL A 14 24.78 -1.98 -0.35
N TYR A 15 24.50 -2.33 -1.61
CA TYR A 15 24.51 -3.73 -2.07
C TYR A 15 25.93 -4.17 -2.42
N SER A 16 26.37 -5.29 -1.86
CA SER A 16 27.60 -5.95 -2.28
C SER A 16 27.24 -7.18 -3.11
N VAL A 17 27.73 -7.23 -4.36
CA VAL A 17 27.45 -8.33 -5.28
C VAL A 17 28.72 -9.15 -5.49
N ARG A 18 28.69 -10.42 -5.08
CA ARG A 18 29.73 -11.40 -5.34
C ARG A 18 29.34 -12.24 -6.56
N GLU A 19 30.25 -12.36 -7.50
CA GLU A 19 30.07 -13.19 -8.70
C GLU A 19 30.74 -14.55 -8.48
N ASP A 20 29.99 -15.61 -8.75
CA ASP A 20 30.45 -17.00 -8.80
C ASP A 20 30.25 -17.54 -10.23
N VAL A 21 30.78 -18.73 -10.53
CA VAL A 21 30.87 -19.30 -11.89
C VAL A 21 29.50 -19.35 -12.62
N SER A 22 28.40 -19.49 -11.88
CA SER A 22 27.04 -19.52 -12.43
C SER A 22 26.00 -18.65 -11.70
N SER A 23 26.39 -17.88 -10.67
CA SER A 23 25.43 -17.13 -9.85
C SER A 23 25.98 -15.80 -9.32
N LEU A 24 25.08 -14.86 -9.02
CA LEU A 24 25.38 -13.61 -8.34
C LEU A 24 24.78 -13.66 -6.92
N GLU A 25 25.63 -13.53 -5.91
CA GLU A 25 25.22 -13.45 -4.51
C GLU A 25 25.16 -11.98 -4.08
N ILE A 26 24.00 -11.52 -3.61
CA ILE A 26 23.79 -10.14 -3.17
C ILE A 26 23.71 -10.11 -1.65
N SER A 27 24.68 -9.45 -1.03
CA SER A 27 24.69 -9.26 0.42
C SER A 27 23.98 -7.94 0.78
N PHE A 28 22.90 -8.06 1.54
CA PHE A 28 22.13 -6.92 2.06
C PHE A 28 22.56 -6.61 3.50
N PRO A 29 22.87 -5.35 3.83
CA PRO A 29 23.11 -4.96 5.21
C PRO A 29 21.83 -5.13 6.03
N LYS A 30 21.98 -5.56 7.29
CA LYS A 30 20.86 -5.59 8.21
C LYS A 30 20.34 -4.17 8.41
N MET A 31 19.03 -4.01 8.37
CA MET A 31 18.38 -2.75 8.69
C MET A 31 18.68 -2.35 10.14
N SER A 32 19.04 -1.08 10.35
CA SER A 32 19.21 -0.51 11.69
C SER A 32 17.84 -0.34 12.36
N LYS A 33 17.83 -0.19 13.70
CA LYS A 33 16.59 0.10 14.44
C LYS A 33 15.98 1.44 14.03
N GLU A 34 16.83 2.43 13.72
CA GLU A 34 16.42 3.76 13.27
C GLU A 34 15.72 3.71 11.91
N THR A 35 16.31 3.02 10.92
CA THR A 35 15.71 2.87 9.58
C THR A 35 14.37 2.12 9.64
N ARG A 36 14.23 1.12 10.53
CA ARG A 36 12.95 0.44 10.76
C ARG A 36 11.90 1.38 11.36
N ALA A 37 12.29 2.21 12.32
CA ALA A 37 11.39 3.18 12.94
C ALA A 37 10.88 4.22 11.93
N ASP A 38 11.77 4.70 11.05
CA ASP A 38 11.39 5.63 9.98
C ASP A 38 10.41 5.01 8.98
N LEU A 39 10.65 3.76 8.59
CA LEU A 39 9.76 3.03 7.70
C LEU A 39 8.41 2.72 8.36
N LEU A 40 8.37 2.40 9.65
CA LEU A 40 7.12 2.26 10.40
C LEU A 40 6.31 3.56 10.37
N LYS A 41 6.97 4.70 10.61
CA LYS A 41 6.33 6.02 10.56
C LYS A 41 5.81 6.34 9.15
N ALA A 42 6.60 6.06 8.12
CA ALA A 42 6.20 6.24 6.73
C ALA A 42 5.00 5.36 6.36
N THR A 43 5.01 4.08 6.77
CA THR A 43 3.94 3.11 6.51
C THR A 43 2.63 3.56 7.15
N LYS A 44 2.65 3.99 8.41
CA LYS A 44 1.48 4.55 9.11
C LYS A 44 0.92 5.78 8.40
N LYS A 45 1.79 6.70 7.98
CA LYS A 45 1.39 7.89 7.23
C LYS A 45 0.71 7.52 5.91
N GLN A 46 1.27 6.56 5.18
CA GLN A 46 0.70 6.09 3.91
C GLN A 46 -0.67 5.43 4.09
N ALA A 47 -0.84 4.60 5.13
CA ALA A 47 -2.13 4.00 5.45
C ALA A 47 -3.21 5.06 5.77
N GLU A 48 -2.84 6.11 6.52
CA GLU A 48 -3.76 7.20 6.81
C GLU A 48 -4.15 8.00 5.56
N GLN A 49 -3.18 8.29 4.69
CA GLN A 49 -3.46 8.93 3.39
C GLN A 49 -4.40 8.07 2.54
N ALA A 50 -4.17 6.75 2.48
CA ALA A 50 -5.05 5.83 1.76
C ALA A 50 -6.49 5.86 2.30
N ARG A 51 -6.67 5.83 3.62
CA ARG A 51 -8.01 5.95 4.25
C ARG A 51 -8.68 7.28 3.92
N GLN A 52 -7.93 8.38 3.92
CA GLN A 52 -8.47 9.70 3.53
C GLN A 52 -8.93 9.72 2.07
N HIS A 53 -8.16 9.11 1.16
CA HIS A 53 -8.55 8.98 -0.24
C HIS A 53 -9.82 8.15 -0.41
N VAL A 54 -9.92 7.00 0.25
CA VAL A 54 -11.13 6.15 0.22
C VAL A 54 -12.35 6.93 0.72
N ARG A 55 -12.22 7.66 1.84
CA ARG A 55 -13.31 8.49 2.40
C ARG A 55 -13.76 9.59 1.44
N ARG A 56 -12.81 10.24 0.75
CA ARG A 56 -13.11 11.26 -0.26
C ARG A 56 -13.87 10.66 -1.44
N VAL A 57 -13.38 9.56 -2.00
CA VAL A 57 -14.05 8.88 -3.14
C VAL A 57 -15.45 8.41 -2.75
N ARG A 58 -15.63 7.90 -1.52
CA ARG A 58 -16.96 7.56 -0.99
C ARG A 58 -17.88 8.78 -0.97
N GLN A 59 -17.41 9.93 -0.50
CA GLN A 59 -18.20 11.15 -0.46
C GLN A 59 -18.63 11.59 -1.86
N ASP A 60 -17.70 11.55 -2.82
CA ASP A 60 -17.98 11.88 -4.22
C ASP A 60 -19.00 10.90 -4.84
N ALA A 61 -18.84 9.60 -4.60
CA ALA A 61 -19.77 8.57 -5.05
C ALA A 61 -21.16 8.73 -4.41
N MET A 62 -21.24 9.04 -3.12
CA MET A 62 -22.50 9.26 -2.40
C MET A 62 -23.23 10.50 -2.92
N ASN A 63 -22.49 11.55 -3.28
CA ASN A 63 -23.04 12.76 -3.90
C ASN A 63 -23.58 12.47 -5.31
N HIS A 64 -22.90 11.64 -6.10
CA HIS A 64 -23.43 11.18 -7.38
C HIS A 64 -24.70 10.34 -7.23
N ALA A 65 -24.73 9.41 -6.28
CA ALA A 65 -25.92 8.60 -6.00
C ALA A 65 -27.13 9.46 -5.58
N LYS A 66 -26.90 10.57 -4.85
CA LYS A 66 -27.97 11.52 -4.51
C LYS A 66 -28.51 12.28 -5.73
N LYS A 67 -27.65 12.68 -6.68
CA LYS A 67 -28.08 13.37 -7.92
C LYS A 67 -28.87 12.46 -8.86
N LEU A 68 -28.65 11.15 -8.79
CA LEU A 68 -29.37 10.16 -9.59
C LEU A 68 -30.81 9.91 -9.09
N LYS A 69 -31.20 10.41 -7.91
CA LYS A 69 -32.58 10.27 -7.38
C LYS A 69 -33.64 10.82 -8.32
N ASP A 70 -33.31 11.81 -9.15
CA ASP A 70 -34.27 12.41 -10.08
C ASP A 70 -34.49 11.56 -11.35
N ALA A 71 -33.64 10.54 -11.57
CA ALA A 71 -33.64 9.72 -12.79
C ALA A 71 -33.87 8.21 -12.53
N VAL A 72 -33.84 7.76 -11.27
CA VAL A 72 -33.90 6.34 -10.89
C VAL A 72 -34.81 6.16 -9.68
N SER A 73 -35.36 4.95 -9.48
CA SER A 73 -36.21 4.62 -8.33
C SER A 73 -35.49 4.80 -6.98
N GLU A 74 -36.26 5.02 -5.91
CA GLU A 74 -35.72 5.19 -4.56
C GLU A 74 -35.01 3.92 -4.06
N ASP A 75 -35.57 2.75 -4.37
CA ASP A 75 -35.01 1.44 -4.04
C ASP A 75 -33.63 1.24 -4.67
N ASP A 76 -33.48 1.59 -5.95
CA ASP A 76 -32.21 1.45 -6.67
C ASP A 76 -31.13 2.37 -6.07
N VAL A 77 -31.50 3.59 -5.67
CA VAL A 77 -30.57 4.52 -5.03
C VAL A 77 -30.13 3.99 -3.67
N GLU A 78 -31.01 3.34 -2.92
CA GLU A 78 -30.66 2.72 -1.64
C GLU A 78 -29.69 1.55 -1.82
N VAL A 79 -29.94 0.67 -2.80
CA VAL A 79 -29.03 -0.42 -3.17
C VAL A 79 -27.64 0.11 -3.58
N GLN A 80 -27.58 1.18 -4.36
CA GLN A 80 -26.29 1.78 -4.76
C GLN A 80 -25.53 2.35 -3.57
N LYS A 81 -26.21 3.02 -2.63
CA LYS A 81 -25.58 3.52 -1.40
C LYS A 81 -25.02 2.38 -0.55
N GLU A 82 -25.77 1.28 -0.41
CA GLU A 82 -25.32 0.11 0.34
C GLU A 82 -24.08 -0.53 -0.30
N ARG A 83 -24.04 -0.63 -1.63
CA ARG A 83 -22.87 -1.12 -2.38
C ARG A 83 -21.66 -0.21 -2.19
N ILE A 84 -21.82 1.11 -2.29
CA ILE A 84 -20.74 2.09 -2.04
C ILE A 84 -20.19 1.91 -0.62
N GLN A 85 -21.06 1.75 0.37
CA GLN A 85 -20.67 1.58 1.77
C GLN A 85 -19.90 0.26 1.97
N LYS A 86 -20.43 -0.87 1.47
CA LYS A 86 -19.75 -2.17 1.54
C LYS A 86 -18.37 -2.16 0.88
N ALA A 87 -18.24 -1.53 -0.29
CA ALA A 87 -16.96 -1.40 -0.98
C ALA A 87 -15.96 -0.54 -0.18
N THR A 88 -16.44 0.54 0.44
CA THR A 88 -15.62 1.41 1.30
C THR A 88 -15.12 0.64 2.53
N ASP A 89 -16.01 -0.07 3.21
CA ASP A 89 -15.68 -0.82 4.43
C ASP A 89 -14.68 -1.93 4.13
N SER A 90 -14.86 -2.65 3.00
CA SER A 90 -13.90 -3.65 2.54
C SER A 90 -12.52 -3.05 2.25
N ALA A 91 -12.46 -1.90 1.58
CA ALA A 91 -11.19 -1.24 1.27
C ALA A 91 -10.46 -0.74 2.53
N ILE A 92 -11.19 -0.21 3.52
CA ILE A 92 -10.61 0.21 4.81
C ILE A 92 -10.05 -1.02 5.55
N ALA A 93 -10.81 -2.12 5.61
CA ALA A 93 -10.37 -3.35 6.25
C ALA A 93 -9.09 -3.93 5.58
N GLU A 94 -9.00 -3.85 4.26
CA GLU A 94 -7.80 -4.26 3.51
C GLU A 94 -6.60 -3.38 3.84
N ILE A 95 -6.77 -2.06 3.90
CA ILE A 95 -5.71 -1.12 4.31
C ILE A 95 -5.19 -1.47 5.70
N ASP A 96 -6.09 -1.71 6.66
CA ASP A 96 -5.70 -2.02 8.04
C ASP A 96 -5.00 -3.39 8.13
N LYS A 97 -5.44 -4.39 7.35
CA LYS A 97 -4.77 -5.69 7.25
C LYS A 97 -3.35 -5.56 6.68
N LEU A 98 -3.17 -4.79 5.61
CA LEU A 98 -1.87 -4.56 4.99
C LEU A 98 -0.93 -3.79 5.91
N LEU A 99 -1.45 -2.78 6.62
CA LEU A 99 -0.69 -2.04 7.63
C LEU A 99 -0.21 -2.98 8.74
N ALA A 100 -1.10 -3.79 9.32
CA ALA A 100 -0.74 -4.73 10.39
C ALA A 100 0.31 -5.76 9.93
N ALA A 101 0.17 -6.29 8.72
CA ALA A 101 1.16 -7.20 8.14
C ALA A 101 2.53 -6.51 8.01
N LYS A 102 2.56 -5.28 7.47
CA LYS A 102 3.81 -4.54 7.26
C LYS A 102 4.48 -4.11 8.57
N GLU A 103 3.69 -3.73 9.57
CA GLU A 103 4.20 -3.42 10.90
C GLU A 103 4.81 -4.64 11.58
N LYS A 104 4.19 -5.81 11.43
CA LYS A 104 4.73 -7.07 11.94
C LYS A 104 6.06 -7.42 11.27
N ASP A 105 6.16 -7.30 9.95
CA ASP A 105 7.38 -7.57 9.19
C ASP A 105 8.53 -6.61 9.58
N LEU A 106 8.22 -5.35 9.86
CA LEU A 106 9.22 -4.36 10.27
C LEU A 106 9.67 -4.55 11.73
N ASN A 107 8.82 -5.09 12.60
CA ASN A 107 9.14 -5.32 14.01
C ASN A 107 9.79 -6.69 14.29
N THR A 108 9.52 -7.70 13.47
CA THR A 108 10.00 -9.06 13.69
C THR A 108 11.28 -9.32 12.89
N VAL A 109 12.33 -9.79 13.56
CA VAL A 109 13.53 -10.41 12.94
C VAL A 109 13.65 -11.82 13.49
#